data_AF-A0A1F3F3N7-F1
#
_entry.id   AF-A0A1F3F3N7-F1
#
_cell.length_a   1.000
_cell.length_b   1.000
_cell.length_c   1.000
_cell.angle_alpha   90.00
_cell.angle_beta   90.00
_cell.angle_gamma   90.00
#
_symmetry.space_group_name_H-M   'P 1'
#
loop_
_entity.id
_entity.type
_entity.pdbx_description
1 polymer ?
#
loop_
_entity_poly.entity_id
_entity_poly.type
_entity_poly.pdbx_seq_one_letter_code
_entity_poly.pdbx_strand_id
1 'polypeptide(L)'
;MACICCSTTWQFRRLKCSFCLNENKEDLGYLNIENYNDISAYVCDKCRRYIKTLKIKDEESIYFNQKYIIDYLTTGDIDIAAIQNKYIQESILGTRYTDPNDKNFEKYLQKL
;
A
#
# COMPACT_ATOMS: atom_id res chain seq x y z
N MET A 1 -2.35 -4.79 -6.16
CA MET A 1 -1.07 -4.65 -5.41
C MET A 1 0.05 -5.24 -6.23
N ALA A 2 1.28 -4.80 -6.00
CA ALA A 2 2.48 -5.29 -6.70
C ALA A 2 3.60 -5.50 -5.68
N CYS A 3 4.35 -6.60 -5.82
CA CYS A 3 5.56 -6.84 -5.05
C CYS A 3 6.72 -6.08 -5.70
N ILE A 4 7.39 -5.19 -4.96
CA ILE A 4 8.52 -4.44 -5.53
C ILE A 4 9.76 -5.33 -5.80
N CYS A 5 9.84 -6.52 -5.19
CA CYS A 5 10.98 -7.42 -5.33
C CYS A 5 10.86 -8.31 -6.58
N CYS A 6 9.69 -8.91 -6.83
CA CYS A 6 9.50 -9.86 -7.92
C CYS A 6 8.48 -9.39 -8.97
N SER A 7 7.89 -8.20 -8.80
CA SER A 7 6.86 -7.62 -9.68
C SER A 7 5.57 -8.46 -9.81
N THR A 8 5.38 -9.50 -8.99
CA THR A 8 4.10 -10.22 -8.95
C THR A 8 3.00 -9.26 -8.56
N THR A 9 1.90 -9.29 -9.32
CA THR A 9 0.71 -8.48 -9.06
C THR A 9 -0.45 -9.35 -8.60
N TRP A 10 -1.30 -8.80 -7.73
CA TRP A 10 -2.51 -9.48 -7.27
C TRP A 10 -3.61 -8.48 -6.95
N GLN A 11 -4.85 -8.95 -7.03
CA GLN A 11 -6.01 -8.17 -6.63
C GLN A 11 -6.10 -8.11 -5.11
N PHE A 12 -6.47 -6.94 -4.61
CA PHE A 12 -6.73 -6.74 -3.19
C PHE A 12 -7.96 -5.86 -3.03
N ARG A 13 -8.80 -6.19 -2.05
CA ARG A 13 -10.06 -5.48 -1.81
C ARG A 13 -9.78 -4.01 -1.49
N ARG A 14 -10.41 -3.10 -2.22
CA ARG A 14 -10.38 -1.65 -1.90
C ARG A 14 -11.14 -1.39 -0.59
N LEU A 15 -10.82 -0.28 0.06
CA LEU A 15 -11.41 0.11 1.37
C LEU A 15 -11.17 -0.91 2.48
N LYS A 16 -10.02 -1.59 2.44
CA LYS A 16 -9.54 -2.50 3.47
C LYS A 16 -8.07 -2.22 3.72
N CYS A 17 -7.65 -2.11 4.97
CA CYS A 17 -6.23 -1.96 5.30
C CYS A 17 -5.46 -3.23 4.89
N SER A 18 -4.41 -3.09 4.08
CA SER A 18 -3.54 -4.21 3.67
C SER A 18 -2.72 -4.82 4.80
N PHE A 19 -2.68 -4.16 5.98
CA PHE A 19 -1.84 -4.57 7.10
C PHE A 19 -2.63 -5.18 8.26
N CYS A 20 -3.71 -4.55 8.71
CA CYS A 20 -4.51 -5.06 9.84
C CYS A 20 -5.92 -5.49 9.44
N LEU A 21 -6.22 -5.48 8.12
CA LEU A 21 -7.50 -5.89 7.55
C LEU A 21 -8.71 -5.09 8.06
N ASN A 22 -8.47 -3.89 8.62
CA ASN A 22 -9.53 -2.98 9.04
C ASN A 22 -10.40 -2.57 7.85
N GLU A 23 -11.71 -2.60 8.02
CA GLU A 23 -12.70 -2.20 7.01
C GLU A 23 -13.53 -0.98 7.47
N ASN A 24 -13.25 -0.44 8.66
CA ASN A 24 -13.89 0.78 9.14
C ASN A 24 -13.41 1.98 8.32
N LYS A 25 -14.34 2.59 7.57
CA LYS A 25 -14.04 3.71 6.67
C LYS A 25 -13.53 4.95 7.40
N GLU A 26 -13.94 5.17 8.64
CA GLU A 26 -13.53 6.33 9.44
C GLU A 26 -12.03 6.28 9.79
N ASP A 27 -11.46 5.08 9.87
CA ASP A 27 -10.03 4.87 10.15
C ASP A 27 -9.18 4.78 8.87
N LEU A 28 -9.78 4.95 7.69
CA LEU A 28 -9.13 4.73 6.39
C LEU A 28 -9.16 6.02 5.58
N GLY A 29 -8.02 6.40 5.02
CA GLY A 29 -7.91 7.67 4.31
C GLY A 29 -6.84 7.66 3.23
N TYR A 30 -6.63 8.83 2.64
CA TYR A 30 -5.58 9.06 1.65
C TYR A 30 -4.83 10.34 2.00
N LEU A 31 -3.50 10.27 1.93
CA LEU A 31 -2.65 11.45 1.82
C LEU A 31 -2.30 11.65 0.35
N ASN A 32 -2.27 12.90 -0.10
CA ASN A 32 -1.90 13.28 -1.46
C ASN A 32 -0.84 14.37 -1.37
N ILE A 33 0.04 14.44 -2.37
CA ILE A 33 0.94 15.58 -2.53
C ILE A 33 0.26 16.58 -3.46
N GLU A 34 0.31 17.86 -3.06
CA GLU A 34 -0.18 18.95 -3.91
C GLU A 34 0.51 18.90 -5.28
N ASN A 35 -0.27 19.04 -6.36
CA ASN A 35 0.16 18.96 -7.76
C ASN A 35 0.48 17.56 -8.31
N TYR A 36 0.40 16.48 -7.51
CA TYR A 36 0.55 15.09 -7.98
C TYR A 36 -0.73 14.28 -7.76
N ASN A 37 -1.64 14.33 -8.73
CA ASN A 37 -2.96 13.68 -8.60
C ASN A 37 -2.94 12.15 -8.82
N ASP A 38 -1.85 11.61 -9.38
CA ASP A 38 -1.75 10.20 -9.75
C ASP A 38 -1.09 9.35 -8.64
N ILE A 39 -0.54 9.97 -7.60
CA ILE A 39 0.14 9.31 -6.47
C ILE A 39 -0.56 9.68 -5.15
N SER A 40 -0.82 8.68 -4.33
CA SER A 40 -1.38 8.85 -2.99
C SER A 40 -0.78 7.85 -2.02
N ALA A 41 -0.86 8.13 -0.72
CA ALA A 41 -0.63 7.14 0.33
C ALA A 41 -1.97 6.76 0.94
N TYR A 42 -2.38 5.51 0.75
CA TYR A 42 -3.55 4.96 1.43
C TYR A 42 -3.18 4.63 2.87
N VAL A 43 -3.79 5.33 3.82
CA VAL A 43 -3.44 5.30 5.25
C VAL A 43 -4.49 4.56 6.08
N CYS A 44 -4.05 4.00 7.21
CA CYS A 44 -4.93 3.44 8.23
C CYS A 44 -4.58 3.98 9.62
N ASP A 45 -5.53 4.64 10.26
CA ASP A 45 -5.37 5.24 11.59
C ASP A 45 -5.30 4.20 12.70
N LYS A 46 -6.00 3.07 12.54
CA LYS A 46 -5.98 1.97 13.50
C LYS A 46 -4.59 1.37 13.71
N CYS A 47 -3.82 1.18 12.63
CA CYS A 47 -2.50 0.55 12.70
C CYS A 47 -1.34 1.50 12.34
N ARG A 48 -1.64 2.78 12.07
CA ARG A 48 -0.70 3.84 11.71
C ARG A 48 0.26 3.47 10.58
N ARG A 49 -0.26 2.77 9.57
CA ARG A 49 0.52 2.35 8.38
C ARG A 49 -0.07 2.90 7.11
N TYR A 50 0.74 2.91 6.06
CA TYR A 50 0.30 3.32 4.73
C TYR A 50 0.88 2.45 3.62
N ILE A 51 0.23 2.47 2.48
CA ILE A 51 0.71 1.88 1.23
C ILE A 51 0.62 2.94 0.13
N LYS A 52 1.66 3.06 -0.70
CA LYS A 52 1.62 3.94 -1.86
C LYS A 52 0.65 3.38 -2.89
N THR A 53 -0.15 4.26 -3.47
CA THR A 53 -1.14 3.94 -4.49
C THR A 53 -0.95 4.84 -5.69
N LEU A 54 -0.87 4.20 -6.86
CA LEU A 54 -0.76 4.86 -8.15
C LEU A 54 -2.08 4.70 -8.89
N LYS A 55 -2.61 5.79 -9.43
CA LYS A 55 -3.80 5.78 -10.27
C LYS A 55 -3.37 5.44 -11.71
N ILE A 56 -3.68 4.22 -12.14
CA ILE A 56 -3.43 3.79 -13.52
C ILE A 56 -4.59 4.27 -14.39
N LYS A 57 -4.29 5.01 -15.47
CA LYS A 57 -5.26 5.41 -16.50
C LYS A 57 -5.33 4.31 -17.57
N ASP A 58 -6.50 4.11 -18.17
CA ASP A 58 -6.76 2.97 -19.08
C ASP A 58 -5.79 2.92 -20.27
N GLU A 59 -5.41 4.09 -20.80
CA GLU A 59 -4.48 4.25 -21.92
C GLU A 59 -3.02 3.88 -21.56
N GLU A 60 -2.66 3.93 -20.28
CA GLU A 60 -1.30 3.68 -19.78
C GLU A 60 -1.11 2.25 -19.24
N SER A 61 -2.19 1.46 -19.14
CA SER A 61 -2.22 0.13 -18.54
C SER A 61 -1.21 -0.86 -19.15
N ILE A 62 -0.82 -0.68 -20.42
CA ILE A 62 0.14 -1.52 -21.14
C ILE A 62 1.59 -1.25 -20.68
N TYR A 63 1.93 -0.01 -20.31
CA TYR A 63 3.29 0.41 -19.94
C TYR A 63 3.58 0.26 -18.44
N PHE A 64 2.55 0.13 -17.60
CA PHE A 64 2.68 0.03 -16.15
C PHE A 64 3.32 -1.28 -15.66
N ASN A 65 3.38 -2.33 -16.48
CA ASN A 65 3.78 -3.67 -16.04
C ASN A 65 5.27 -3.85 -15.70
N GLN A 66 6.13 -2.84 -15.84
CA GLN A 66 7.59 -3.00 -15.62
C GLN A 66 8.27 -1.92 -14.77
N LYS A 67 7.54 -0.94 -14.22
CA LYS A 67 8.16 0.23 -13.58
C LYS A 67 7.91 0.40 -12.07
N TYR A 68 7.35 -0.61 -11.40
CA TYR A 68 7.00 -0.54 -9.96
C TYR A 68 8.14 -0.06 -9.05
N ILE A 69 9.38 -0.49 -9.30
CA ILE A 69 10.53 -0.06 -8.49
C ILE A 69 10.87 1.41 -8.72
N ILE A 70 10.77 1.90 -9.96
CA ILE A 70 11.05 3.31 -10.24
C ILE A 70 9.94 4.16 -9.65
N ASP A 71 8.67 3.79 -9.83
CA ASP A 71 7.55 4.53 -9.25
C ASP A 71 7.63 4.55 -7.71
N TYR A 72 8.09 3.46 -7.09
CA TYR A 72 8.35 3.42 -5.65
C TYR A 72 9.45 4.41 -5.23
N LEU A 73 10.57 4.47 -5.98
CA LEU A 73 11.71 5.33 -5.67
C LEU A 73 11.47 6.81 -5.97
N THR A 74 10.71 7.13 -7.03
CA THR A 74 10.46 8.51 -7.46
C THR A 74 9.36 9.21 -6.66
N THR A 75 8.66 8.49 -5.79
CA THR A 75 7.57 9.00 -4.95
C THR A 75 8.02 9.12 -3.50
N GLY A 76 9.24 9.58 -3.25
CA GLY A 76 9.78 9.73 -1.88
C GLY A 76 9.11 10.86 -1.08
N ASP A 77 8.56 11.85 -1.78
CA ASP A 77 7.81 12.97 -1.22
C ASP A 77 6.56 12.52 -0.43
N ILE A 78 5.80 11.54 -0.94
CA ILE A 78 4.66 10.97 -0.21
C ILE A 78 5.09 10.22 1.06
N ASP A 79 6.29 9.63 1.08
CA ASP A 79 6.82 8.99 2.30
C ASP A 79 7.13 10.04 3.37
N ILE A 80 7.74 11.16 2.99
CA ILE A 80 8.01 12.28 3.90
C ILE A 80 6.69 12.80 4.50
N ALA A 81 5.68 13.04 3.67
CA ALA A 81 4.37 13.49 4.12
C ALA A 81 3.71 12.48 5.08
N ALA A 82 3.79 11.18 4.78
CA ALA A 82 3.25 10.13 5.62
C ALA A 82 3.96 10.06 6.99
N ILE A 83 5.31 10.16 7.00
CA ILE A 83 6.12 10.16 8.22
C ILE A 83 5.81 11.38 9.08
N GLN A 84 5.70 12.58 8.49
CA GLN A 84 5.29 13.80 9.20
C GLN A 84 3.91 13.64 9.85
N ASN A 85 3.01 12.93 9.18
CA ASN A 85 1.70 12.57 9.72
C ASN A 85 1.72 11.32 10.62
N LYS A 86 2.89 10.84 11.08
CA LYS A 86 3.06 9.70 11.99
C LYS A 86 2.49 8.39 11.44
N TYR A 87 2.63 8.15 10.15
CA TYR A 87 2.42 6.84 9.54
C TYR A 87 3.75 6.16 9.23
N ILE A 88 3.74 4.83 9.24
CA ILE A 88 4.92 4.00 9.04
C ILE A 88 4.72 3.17 7.77
N GLN A 89 5.74 3.15 6.92
CA GLN A 89 5.79 2.19 5.82
C GLN A 89 6.31 0.87 6.38
N GLU A 90 5.61 -0.24 6.11
CA GLU A 90 6.22 -1.55 6.35
C GLU A 90 7.44 -1.71 5.44
N SER A 91 8.51 -2.29 6.00
CA SER A 91 9.72 -2.58 5.25
C SER A 91 9.40 -3.49 4.08
N ILE A 92 9.99 -3.19 2.93
CA ILE A 92 9.98 -4.06 1.74
C ILE A 92 10.60 -5.43 1.99
N LEU A 93 11.44 -5.56 3.03
CA LEU A 93 12.05 -6.81 3.50
C LEU A 93 11.28 -7.45 4.66
N GLY A 94 10.20 -6.81 5.12
CA GLY A 94 9.38 -7.25 6.23
C GLY A 94 8.08 -7.84 5.73
N THR A 95 8.09 -9.07 5.21
CA THR A 95 6.91 -9.90 5.40
C THR A 95 6.78 -10.09 6.91
N ARG A 96 5.75 -9.48 7.51
CA ARG A 96 5.34 -9.81 8.89
C ARG A 96 4.86 -11.27 8.91
N TYR A 97 5.81 -12.21 8.88
CA TYR A 97 5.70 -13.44 9.62
C TYR A 97 6.17 -13.11 11.03
N THR A 98 5.24 -12.66 11.87
CA THR A 98 5.60 -12.30 13.26
C THR A 98 5.62 -13.52 14.17
N ASP A 99 4.85 -14.56 13.84
CA ASP A 99 4.77 -15.80 14.61
C ASP A 99 4.01 -16.89 13.80
N PRO A 100 4.36 -18.18 13.89
CA PRO A 100 3.56 -19.29 13.36
C PRO A 100 2.12 -19.34 13.89
N ASN A 101 1.84 -18.69 15.02
CA ASN A 101 0.55 -18.62 15.70
C ASN A 101 -0.14 -17.26 15.53
N ASP A 102 0.22 -16.44 14.54
CA ASP A 102 -0.56 -15.24 14.24
C ASP A 102 -2.00 -15.64 13.92
N LYS A 103 -2.93 -15.28 14.83
CA LYS A 103 -4.36 -15.59 14.72
C LYS A 103 -5.01 -15.00 13.46
N ASN A 104 -4.32 -14.10 12.76
CA ASN A 104 -4.78 -13.50 11.52
C ASN A 104 -4.14 -14.15 10.27
N PHE A 105 -3.26 -15.14 10.41
CA PHE A 105 -2.62 -15.85 9.29
C PHE A 105 -3.65 -16.36 8.26
N GLU A 106 -4.70 -17.03 8.74
CA GLU A 106 -5.82 -17.49 7.92
C GLU A 106 -6.55 -16.37 7.17
N LYS A 107 -6.59 -15.15 7.75
CA LYS A 107 -7.24 -14.00 7.09
C LYS A 107 -6.42 -13.43 5.95
N TYR A 108 -5.11 -13.65 5.91
CA TYR A 108 -4.27 -13.32 4.76
C TYR A 108 -4.33 -14.40 3.67
N LEU A 109 -4.63 -15.65 4.05
CA LEU A 109 -4.76 -16.79 3.14
C LEU A 109 -6.14 -16.96 2.52
N GLN A 110 -7.18 -16.30 3.06
CA GLN A 110 -8.50 -16.25 2.44
C GLN A 110 -8.41 -15.49 1.11
N LYS A 111 -8.10 -16.29 0.07
CA LYS A 111 -8.42 -16.05 -1.33
C LYS A 111 -9.88 -15.57 -1.39
N LEU A 112 -10.05 -14.40 -2.01
CA LEU A 112 -11.23 -13.91 -2.73
C LEU A 112 -12.55 -14.64 -2.48
#